data_AF-A0A0D0AHN8-F1
#
_entry.id   AF-A0A0D0AHN8-F1
#
_cell.length_a   1.000
_cell.length_b   1.000
_cell.length_c   1.000
_cell.angle_alpha   90.00
_cell.angle_beta   90.00
_cell.angle_gamma   90.00
#
_symmetry.space_group_name_H-M   'P 1'
#
loop_
_entity.id
_entity.type
_entity.pdbx_description
1 polymer ?
#
loop_
_entity_poly.entity_id
_entity_poly.type
_entity_poly.pdbx_seq_one_letter_code
_entity_poly.pdbx_strand_id
1 'polypeptide(L)'
;MTKPISIPTLNNSLIYEGTGLDSILPLGYDAKDVWLLMNVTATVDNKLMTSESYFTPVSLAYSNLVDPQIAVTAGDNYTFTLSAKGGVGVWTWLDHPSGTIGYFLDPTTGLPSNGYYLVPGIDRTVQFIFNVELTTIQSPDPADFVVRSLWNNTHI
;
A
#
# COMPACT_ATOMS: atom_id res chain seq x y z
N MET A 1 9.31 13.70 10.53
CA MET A 1 10.74 13.94 10.81
C MET A 1 11.55 13.23 9.74
N THR A 2 12.45 13.91 9.04
CA THR A 2 13.36 13.27 8.09
C THR A 2 14.72 13.07 8.77
N LYS A 3 15.27 11.86 8.71
CA LYS A 3 16.58 11.54 9.31
C LYS A 3 17.52 11.02 8.21
N PRO A 4 18.74 11.56 8.07
CA PRO A 4 19.72 11.02 7.14
C PRO A 4 20.15 9.62 7.59
N ILE A 5 20.38 8.73 6.62
CA ILE A 5 20.83 7.36 6.85
C ILE A 5 22.08 7.08 6.02
N SER A 6 22.92 6.19 6.52
CA SER A 6 24.05 5.61 5.79
C SER A 6 24.01 4.11 6.02
N ILE A 7 24.06 3.33 4.94
CA ILE A 7 23.99 1.87 4.96
C ILE A 7 25.21 1.34 4.20
N PRO A 8 26.09 0.55 4.83
CA PRO A 8 27.22 -0.06 4.13
C PRO A 8 26.75 -1.05 3.05
N THR A 9 27.62 -1.33 2.08
CA THR A 9 27.35 -2.32 1.02
C THR A 9 26.95 -3.67 1.60
N LEU A 10 25.79 -4.20 1.17
CA LEU A 10 25.24 -5.47 1.62
C LEU A 10 25.17 -5.61 3.15
N ASN A 11 24.72 -4.56 3.84
CA ASN A 11 24.62 -4.51 5.30
C ASN A 11 23.35 -3.77 5.75
N ASN A 12 23.14 -3.64 7.06
CA ASN A 12 22.04 -2.88 7.66
C ASN A 12 22.57 -1.77 8.58
N SER A 13 21.69 -0.81 8.87
CA SER A 13 21.93 0.26 9.85
C SER A 13 20.72 0.43 10.76
N LEU A 14 20.97 0.62 12.05
CA LEU A 14 19.92 0.95 13.02
C LEU A 14 19.54 2.43 12.87
N ILE A 15 18.33 2.69 12.38
CA ILE A 15 17.85 4.07 12.15
C ILE A 15 17.00 4.59 13.30
N TYR A 16 16.34 3.70 14.04
CA TYR A 16 15.51 4.00 15.20
C TYR A 16 15.47 2.79 16.14
N GLU A 17 15.54 3.06 17.44
CA GLU A 17 15.32 2.09 18.51
C GLU A 17 14.57 2.81 19.63
N GLY A 18 13.57 2.14 20.19
CA GLY A 18 12.75 2.64 21.29
C GLY A 18 12.17 1.46 22.07
N THR A 19 11.88 1.66 23.36
CA THR A 19 11.31 0.63 24.22
C THR A 19 10.09 1.18 24.97
N GLY A 20 9.07 0.34 25.12
CA GLY A 20 7.79 0.72 25.73
C GLY A 20 6.94 1.59 24.81
N LEU A 21 5.70 1.18 24.57
CA LEU A 21 4.80 1.92 23.66
C LEU A 21 4.53 3.34 24.16
N ASP A 22 4.46 3.56 25.47
CA ASP A 22 4.24 4.90 26.05
C ASP A 22 5.32 5.93 25.67
N SER A 23 6.53 5.49 25.28
CA SER A 23 7.62 6.37 24.85
C SER A 23 7.70 6.56 23.33
N ILE A 24 7.08 5.66 22.56
CA ILE A 24 7.15 5.61 21.09
C ILE A 24 5.90 6.22 20.46
N LEU A 25 4.74 5.98 21.07
CA LEU A 25 3.47 6.43 20.53
C LEU A 25 3.25 7.93 20.76
N PRO A 26 2.50 8.61 19.88
CA PRO A 26 2.06 9.98 20.13
C PRO A 26 1.29 10.08 21.45
N LEU A 27 1.60 11.11 22.25
CA LEU A 27 0.98 11.31 23.56
C LEU A 27 -0.56 11.36 23.45
N GLY A 28 -1.24 10.55 24.26
CA GLY A 28 -2.70 10.53 24.34
C GLY A 28 -3.40 9.61 23.33
N TYR A 29 -2.65 8.81 22.57
CA TYR A 29 -3.21 7.84 21.62
C TYR A 29 -3.07 6.40 22.10
N ASP A 30 -4.09 5.59 21.85
CA ASP A 30 -4.07 4.14 22.12
C ASP A 30 -3.29 3.41 21.00
N ALA A 31 -2.58 2.34 21.37
CA ALA A 31 -1.80 1.51 20.46
C ALA A 31 -2.63 0.86 19.34
N LYS A 32 -3.95 0.71 19.53
CA LYS A 32 -4.90 0.16 18.57
C LYS A 32 -5.35 1.17 17.50
N ASP A 33 -5.12 2.45 17.73
CA ASP A 33 -5.59 3.57 16.91
C ASP A 33 -4.45 4.25 16.13
N VAL A 34 -3.23 3.70 16.19
CA VAL A 34 -2.04 4.30 15.59
C VAL A 34 -1.22 3.30 14.80
N TRP A 35 -0.53 3.82 13.81
CA TRP A 35 0.41 3.10 12.96
C TRP A 35 1.47 4.09 12.46
N LEU A 36 2.57 3.57 11.93
CA LEU A 36 3.65 4.36 11.39
C LEU A 36 3.81 4.06 9.90
N LEU A 37 3.80 5.12 9.10
CA LEU A 37 4.29 5.12 7.72
C LEU A 37 5.78 5.47 7.72
N MET A 38 6.62 4.58 7.21
CA MET A 38 8.04 4.82 7.03
C MET A 38 8.39 4.83 5.55
N ASN A 39 8.74 6.02 5.06
CA ASN A 39 9.27 6.24 3.72
C ASN A 39 10.77 6.44 3.77
N VAL A 40 11.50 5.60 3.04
CA VAL A 40 12.95 5.67 2.91
C VAL A 40 13.27 6.05 1.46
N THR A 41 14.13 7.06 1.30
CA THR A 41 14.68 7.44 0.01
C THR A 41 16.20 7.38 0.07
N ALA A 42 16.82 6.83 -0.97
CA ALA A 42 18.28 6.72 -1.08
C ALA A 42 18.70 6.91 -2.53
N THR A 43 19.87 7.53 -2.74
CA THR A 43 20.49 7.59 -4.07
C THR A 43 21.57 6.52 -4.15
N VAL A 44 21.39 5.54 -5.04
CA VAL A 44 22.34 4.44 -5.28
C VAL A 44 22.72 4.49 -6.75
N ASP A 45 24.02 4.61 -7.06
CA ASP A 45 24.52 4.71 -8.45
C ASP A 45 23.79 5.78 -9.30
N ASN A 46 23.56 6.96 -8.71
CA ASN A 46 22.80 8.08 -9.30
C ASN A 46 21.32 7.77 -9.61
N LYS A 47 20.76 6.69 -9.07
CA LYS A 47 19.33 6.37 -9.16
C LYS A 47 18.66 6.59 -7.82
N LEU A 48 17.48 7.22 -7.84
CA LEU A 48 16.64 7.34 -6.67
C LEU A 48 15.94 6.01 -6.41
N MET A 49 16.15 5.46 -5.22
CA MET A 49 15.48 4.29 -4.69
C MET A 49 14.50 4.76 -3.62
N THR A 50 13.27 4.26 -3.66
CA THR A 50 12.26 4.52 -2.66
C THR A 50 11.77 3.22 -2.06
N SER A 51 11.47 3.24 -0.76
CA SER A 51 10.85 2.13 -0.06
C SER A 51 9.81 2.68 0.89
N GLU A 52 8.63 2.09 0.86
CA GLU A 52 7.54 2.37 1.79
C GLU A 52 7.35 1.13 2.66
N SER A 53 7.16 1.34 3.96
CA SER A 53 6.91 0.28 4.93
C SER A 53 6.03 0.79 6.05
N TYR A 54 5.39 -0.15 6.75
CA TYR A 54 4.42 0.17 7.78
C TYR A 54 4.75 -0.56 9.07
N PHE A 55 4.47 0.07 10.19
CA PHE A 55 4.52 -0.56 11.50
C PHE A 55 3.19 -0.35 12.23
N THR A 56 2.68 -1.41 12.83
CA THR A 56 1.51 -1.39 13.71
C THR A 56 1.94 -1.87 15.09
N PRO A 57 1.64 -1.13 16.17
CA PRO A 57 2.11 -1.49 17.52
C PRO A 57 1.43 -2.74 18.09
N VAL A 58 0.26 -3.08 17.57
CA VAL A 58 -0.53 -4.26 17.95
C VAL A 58 -0.89 -5.06 16.69
N SER A 59 -1.23 -6.34 16.88
CA SER A 59 -1.79 -7.14 15.79
C SER A 59 -3.02 -6.45 15.19
N LEU A 60 -3.09 -6.43 13.86
CA LEU A 60 -4.22 -5.86 13.12
C LEU A 60 -5.56 -6.52 13.46
N ALA A 61 -5.56 -7.75 13.98
CA ALA A 61 -6.76 -8.41 14.48
C ALA A 61 -7.36 -7.72 15.74
N TYR A 62 -6.59 -6.88 16.43
CA TYR A 62 -7.00 -6.14 17.62
C TYR A 62 -6.95 -4.62 17.44
N SER A 63 -6.51 -4.15 16.27
CA SER A 63 -6.57 -2.73 15.91
C SER A 63 -8.01 -2.29 15.69
N ASN A 64 -8.29 -1.03 15.99
CA ASN A 64 -9.60 -0.43 15.71
C ASN A 64 -9.65 -0.01 14.24
N LEU A 65 -9.77 -0.99 13.36
CA LEU A 65 -9.96 -0.74 11.94
C LEU A 65 -11.26 0.04 11.73
N VAL A 66 -11.29 0.88 10.70
CA VAL A 66 -12.49 1.61 10.28
C VAL A 66 -12.69 1.41 8.79
N ASP A 67 -13.92 1.60 8.32
CA ASP A 67 -14.21 1.52 6.89
C ASP A 67 -13.36 2.54 6.10
N PRO A 68 -12.47 2.08 5.20
CA PRO A 68 -11.66 2.99 4.39
C PRO A 68 -12.47 3.76 3.35
N GLN A 69 -13.69 3.31 3.02
CA GLN A 69 -14.54 3.89 1.98
C GLN A 69 -13.75 4.11 0.68
N ILE A 70 -13.16 3.04 0.16
CA ILE A 70 -12.25 3.11 -0.99
C ILE A 70 -13.04 3.49 -2.23
N ALA A 71 -12.70 4.63 -2.82
CA ALA A 71 -13.16 5.04 -4.13
C ALA A 71 -12.17 4.55 -5.18
N VAL A 72 -12.68 3.98 -6.28
CA VAL A 72 -11.90 3.54 -7.43
C VAL A 72 -12.37 4.30 -8.66
N THR A 73 -11.42 4.92 -9.35
CA THR A 73 -11.65 5.58 -10.63
C THR A 73 -10.86 4.83 -11.70
N ALA A 74 -11.56 4.18 -12.62
CA ALA A 74 -10.96 3.59 -13.80
C ALA A 74 -10.57 4.68 -14.82
N GLY A 75 -9.42 4.51 -15.45
CA GLY A 75 -8.91 5.31 -16.55
C GLY A 75 -8.49 4.44 -17.72
N ASP A 76 -7.82 5.06 -18.70
CA ASP A 76 -7.38 4.36 -19.91
C ASP A 76 -6.37 3.25 -19.62
N ASN A 77 -6.29 2.28 -20.53
CA ASN A 77 -5.33 1.17 -20.49
C ASN A 77 -5.33 0.40 -19.16
N TYR A 78 -6.50 0.24 -18.54
CA TYR A 78 -6.69 -0.44 -17.25
C TYR A 78 -5.87 0.19 -16.13
N THR A 79 -5.82 1.51 -16.14
CA THR A 79 -5.31 2.30 -15.01
C THR A 79 -6.42 2.49 -14.00
N PHE A 80 -6.10 2.35 -12.72
CA PHE A 80 -7.02 2.54 -11.61
C PHE A 80 -6.39 3.49 -10.61
N THR A 81 -7.12 4.55 -10.25
CA THR A 81 -6.77 5.42 -9.12
C THR A 81 -7.64 5.06 -7.94
N LEU A 82 -7.00 4.69 -6.83
CA LEU A 82 -7.62 4.31 -5.58
C LEU A 82 -7.43 5.43 -4.58
N SER A 83 -8.51 5.80 -3.89
CA SER A 83 -8.51 6.79 -2.82
C SER A 83 -9.25 6.27 -1.59
N ALA A 84 -8.62 6.31 -0.42
CA ALA A 84 -9.34 6.12 0.84
C ALA A 84 -10.05 7.42 1.24
N LYS A 85 -11.36 7.35 1.53
CA LYS A 85 -12.17 8.52 1.90
C LYS A 85 -12.66 8.52 3.36
N GLY A 86 -12.64 7.36 4.02
CA GLY A 86 -13.02 7.20 5.43
C GLY A 86 -11.80 7.17 6.34
N GLY A 87 -11.14 6.01 6.43
CA GLY A 87 -9.88 5.82 7.15
C GLY A 87 -8.84 5.06 6.33
N VAL A 88 -7.81 4.54 7.00
CA VAL A 88 -6.70 3.84 6.32
C VAL A 88 -7.14 2.45 5.85
N GLY A 89 -7.05 2.20 4.54
CA GLY A 89 -7.26 0.90 3.94
C GLY A 89 -6.03 0.02 4.10
N VAL A 90 -5.95 -0.69 5.21
CA VAL A 90 -4.83 -1.60 5.53
C VAL A 90 -4.82 -2.79 4.58
N TRP A 91 -3.66 -3.06 3.97
CA TRP A 91 -3.50 -4.11 2.96
C TRP A 91 -4.56 -4.04 1.86
N THR A 92 -4.78 -2.84 1.33
CA THR A 92 -5.62 -2.62 0.16
C THR A 92 -5.11 -3.46 -0.99
N TRP A 93 -6.02 -4.23 -1.58
CA TRP A 93 -5.75 -5.24 -2.58
C TRP A 93 -6.74 -5.09 -3.72
N LEU A 94 -6.22 -4.85 -4.92
CA LEU A 94 -6.99 -4.87 -6.17
C LEU A 94 -6.86 -6.26 -6.81
N ASP A 95 -7.99 -6.89 -7.09
CA ASP A 95 -8.08 -8.19 -7.76
C ASP A 95 -8.57 -7.99 -9.20
N HIS A 96 -7.93 -8.70 -10.13
CA HIS A 96 -8.36 -8.74 -11.53
C HIS A 96 -9.43 -9.82 -11.73
N PRO A 97 -10.34 -9.67 -12.72
CA PRO A 97 -11.43 -10.62 -12.91
C PRO A 97 -10.92 -11.98 -13.40
N SER A 98 -11.69 -13.03 -13.09
CA SER A 98 -11.43 -14.38 -13.60
C SER A 98 -11.32 -14.39 -15.13
N GLY A 99 -10.44 -15.23 -15.67
CA GLY A 99 -10.19 -15.30 -17.11
C GLY A 99 -9.22 -14.24 -17.64
N THR A 100 -8.69 -13.38 -16.77
CA THR A 100 -7.54 -12.49 -17.04
C THR A 100 -6.32 -12.98 -16.28
N ILE A 101 -5.13 -12.79 -16.86
CA ILE A 101 -3.85 -13.12 -16.23
C ILE A 101 -2.93 -11.92 -16.40
N GLY A 102 -2.32 -11.47 -15.30
CA GLY A 102 -1.49 -10.28 -15.31
C GLY A 102 -1.03 -9.88 -13.92
N TYR A 103 -0.55 -8.65 -13.79
CA TYR A 103 -0.15 -8.07 -12.51
C TYR A 103 -0.40 -6.56 -12.52
N PHE A 104 -0.45 -5.95 -11.32
CA PHE A 104 -0.58 -4.51 -11.18
C PHE A 104 0.80 -3.85 -11.08
N LEU A 105 0.96 -2.76 -11.82
CA LEU A 105 2.18 -1.96 -11.96
C LEU A 105 1.88 -0.54 -11.47
N ASP A 106 2.79 0.09 -10.73
CA ASP A 106 2.75 1.54 -10.56
C ASP A 106 3.33 2.21 -11.82
N PRO A 107 2.55 3.00 -12.58
CA PRO A 107 3.01 3.60 -13.83
C PRO A 107 4.08 4.68 -13.62
N THR A 108 4.24 5.22 -12.41
CA THR A 108 5.26 6.22 -12.09
C THR A 108 6.63 5.59 -11.92
N THR A 109 6.67 4.46 -11.20
CA THR A 109 7.93 3.77 -10.88
C THR A 109 8.28 2.67 -11.87
N GLY A 110 7.29 2.15 -12.61
CA GLY A 110 7.45 1.00 -13.49
C GLY A 110 7.68 -0.30 -12.73
N LEU A 111 7.32 -0.36 -11.44
CA LEU A 111 7.48 -1.53 -10.59
C LEU A 111 6.12 -2.16 -10.25
N PRO A 112 6.06 -3.49 -10.03
CA PRO A 112 4.84 -4.12 -9.54
C PRO A 112 4.36 -3.49 -8.22
N SER A 113 3.06 -3.24 -8.11
CA SER A 113 2.45 -2.57 -6.96
C SER A 113 1.04 -3.09 -6.68
N ASN A 114 0.86 -3.66 -5.50
CA ASN A 114 -0.43 -4.05 -4.90
C ASN A 114 -0.18 -4.31 -3.40
N GLY A 115 -1.22 -4.46 -2.59
CA GLY A 115 -1.07 -4.86 -1.18
C GLY A 115 -0.33 -3.81 -0.33
N TYR A 116 -0.90 -2.62 -0.22
CA TYR A 116 -0.34 -1.47 0.51
C TYR A 116 -1.34 -0.87 1.48
N TYR A 117 -0.90 0.04 2.34
CA TYR A 117 -1.81 0.88 3.13
C TYR A 117 -2.29 2.02 2.22
N LEU A 118 -3.59 2.09 1.98
CA LEU A 118 -4.20 3.20 1.27
C LEU A 118 -4.58 4.27 2.29
N VAL A 119 -3.89 5.41 2.25
CA VAL A 119 -3.97 6.45 3.29
C VAL A 119 -4.84 7.59 2.78
N PRO A 120 -5.80 8.11 3.58
CA PRO A 120 -6.56 9.29 3.18
C PRO A 120 -5.65 10.45 2.77
N GLY A 121 -5.94 11.04 1.61
CA GLY A 121 -5.14 12.11 1.01
C GLY A 121 -3.90 11.66 0.24
N ILE A 122 -3.59 10.36 0.21
CA ILE A 122 -2.51 9.77 -0.59
C ILE A 122 -3.13 8.77 -1.56
N ASP A 123 -3.49 9.25 -2.74
CA ASP A 123 -4.02 8.40 -3.80
C ASP A 123 -2.94 7.47 -4.35
N ARG A 124 -3.37 6.28 -4.80
CA ARG A 124 -2.51 5.31 -5.47
C ARG A 124 -3.04 5.05 -6.87
N THR A 125 -2.17 5.11 -7.85
CA THR A 125 -2.50 4.75 -9.22
C THR A 125 -1.73 3.51 -9.61
N VAL A 126 -2.45 2.51 -10.14
CA VAL A 126 -1.87 1.28 -10.67
C VAL A 126 -2.44 0.99 -12.04
N GLN A 127 -1.67 0.30 -12.87
CA GLN A 127 -2.08 -0.19 -14.18
C GLN A 127 -2.07 -1.71 -14.16
N PHE A 128 -3.13 -2.35 -14.65
CA PHE A 128 -3.11 -3.80 -14.85
C PHE A 128 -2.40 -4.15 -16.17
N ILE A 129 -1.30 -4.88 -16.06
CA ILE A 129 -0.49 -5.35 -17.19
C ILE A 129 -0.91 -6.78 -17.53
N PHE A 130 -1.54 -6.94 -18.68
CA PHE A 130 -2.01 -8.23 -19.18
C PHE A 130 -0.86 -9.11 -19.65
N ASN A 131 -0.99 -10.39 -19.41
CA ASN A 131 -0.43 -11.42 -20.26
C ASN A 131 -1.47 -11.81 -21.32
N VAL A 132 -1.34 -11.24 -22.51
CA VAL A 132 -2.29 -11.41 -23.63
C VAL A 132 -2.38 -12.86 -24.11
N GLU A 133 -1.30 -13.63 -24.01
CA GLU A 133 -1.22 -15.02 -24.49
C GLU A 133 -1.93 -15.99 -23.55
N LEU A 134 -1.94 -15.68 -22.25
CA LEU A 134 -2.51 -16.56 -21.21
C LEU A 134 -3.95 -16.17 -20.84
N THR A 135 -4.37 -14.96 -21.20
CA THR A 135 -5.69 -14.43 -20.88
C THR A 135 -6.77 -14.97 -21.83
N THR A 136 -7.92 -15.38 -21.29
CA THR A 136 -9.08 -15.81 -22.09
C THR A 136 -10.04 -14.66 -22.40
N ILE A 137 -10.04 -13.60 -21.59
CA ILE A 137 -10.86 -12.39 -21.77
C ILE A 137 -9.97 -11.22 -22.19
N GLN A 138 -9.98 -10.88 -23.48
CA GLN A 138 -9.07 -9.87 -24.05
C GLN A 138 -9.49 -8.41 -23.78
N SER A 139 -10.75 -8.20 -23.37
CA SER A 139 -11.32 -6.89 -23.05
C SER A 139 -12.21 -6.96 -21.81
N PRO A 140 -11.65 -7.21 -20.61
CA PRO A 140 -12.47 -7.22 -19.39
C PRO A 140 -13.07 -5.85 -19.13
N ASP A 141 -14.24 -5.81 -18.49
CA ASP A 141 -14.82 -4.56 -18.03
C ASP A 141 -14.00 -4.05 -16.82
N PRO A 142 -13.51 -2.80 -16.80
CA PRO A 142 -12.90 -2.21 -15.62
C PRO A 142 -13.77 -2.32 -14.35
N ALA A 143 -15.10 -2.41 -14.49
CA ALA A 143 -16.02 -2.62 -13.37
C ALA A 143 -15.93 -4.01 -12.73
N ASP A 144 -15.36 -5.01 -13.41
CA ASP A 144 -15.19 -6.36 -12.87
C ASP A 144 -13.94 -6.48 -11.97
N PHE A 145 -13.12 -5.43 -11.87
CA PHE A 145 -12.01 -5.37 -10.93
C PHE A 145 -12.53 -5.05 -9.53
N VAL A 146 -12.09 -5.84 -8.55
CA VAL A 146 -12.61 -5.75 -7.18
C VAL A 146 -11.51 -5.24 -6.26
N VAL A 147 -11.80 -4.19 -5.51
CA VAL A 147 -10.92 -3.71 -4.44
C VAL A 147 -11.44 -4.17 -3.09
N ARG A 148 -10.51 -4.56 -2.22
CA ARG A 148 -10.77 -4.85 -0.81
C ARG A 148 -9.62 -4.38 0.06
N SER A 149 -9.84 -4.35 1.37
CA SER A 149 -8.83 -4.15 2.39
C SER A 149 -9.04 -5.15 3.52
N LEU A 150 -8.17 -5.13 4.52
CA LEU A 150 -8.33 -5.97 5.70
C LEU A 150 -9.65 -5.73 6.45
N TRP A 151 -10.18 -4.49 6.41
CA TRP A 151 -11.49 -4.17 6.99
C TRP A 151 -12.60 -5.08 6.46
N ASN A 152 -12.62 -5.30 5.13
CA ASN A 152 -13.64 -6.10 4.46
C ASN A 152 -13.61 -7.58 4.89
N ASN A 153 -12.48 -8.10 5.38
CA ASN A 153 -12.39 -9.48 5.87
C ASN A 153 -13.12 -9.70 7.20
N THR A 154 -13.47 -8.62 7.91
CA THR A 154 -14.07 -8.67 9.26
C THR A 154 -15.49 -8.11 9.30
N HIS A 155 -15.96 -7.47 8.22
CA HIS A 155 -17.21 -6.72 8.17
C HIS A 155 -17.94 -6.92 6.83
N ILE A 156 -18.24 -8.18 6.49
CA ILE A 156 -19.04 -8.57 5.31
C ILE A 156 -20.52 -8.23 5.53
#